data_AF-W6RBP4-F1
#
_entry.id   AF-W6RBP4-F1
#
_cell.length_a   1.000
_cell.length_b   1.000
_cell.length_c   1.000
_cell.angle_alpha   90.00
_cell.angle_beta   90.00
_cell.angle_gamma   90.00
#
_symmetry.space_group_name_H-M   'P 1'
#
loop_
_entity.id
_entity.type
_entity.pdbx_description
1 polymer ?
#
loop_
_entity_poly.entity_id
_entity_poly.type
_entity_poly.pdbx_seq_one_letter_code
_entity_poly.pdbx_strand_id
1 'polypeptide(L)'
;MAATGLQPSSKAMPVSDGRGSGLPGRDHGSSWFDPESRRYIYVDEPYAAAVKDRQDERADWARRNGWEVARAIWPGMYYPEGGSELYLATDRKKGLPIGPVLSGMSRIQAATVPENCKQVHVPDGEYFRSPGQERDATAKVLKLKQKRPPRATPHTVPFKMVMASGRRPNAKMAVATHQRVGQLLKDVLTATRDRAGVANRIGSVRSELDDWVQMEYDHDALPNDVFFELYYRERVTVPDDERGVAGREVHIERLIEAKELIGSAYPDCEPVRNLVRKLDLAVKSLTSWK
;
A
#
# COMPACT_ATOMS: atom_id res chain seq x y z
N MET A 1 -24.57 -17.37 -8.74
CA MET A 1 -24.35 -16.69 -10.04
C MET A 1 -23.18 -17.20 -10.85
N ALA A 2 -22.06 -17.64 -10.25
CA ALA A 2 -20.92 -18.17 -11.02
C ALA A 2 -21.30 -19.32 -11.98
N ALA A 3 -22.31 -20.13 -11.64
CA ALA A 3 -22.82 -21.21 -12.49
C ALA A 3 -23.70 -20.75 -13.67
N THR A 4 -24.30 -19.56 -13.61
CA THR A 4 -25.24 -19.04 -14.63
C THR A 4 -24.72 -17.79 -15.34
N GLY A 5 -23.64 -17.16 -14.86
CA GLY A 5 -23.08 -15.91 -15.41
C GLY A 5 -23.92 -14.66 -15.14
N LEU A 6 -25.11 -14.80 -14.55
CA LEU A 6 -26.04 -13.70 -14.29
C LEU A 6 -25.51 -12.76 -13.19
N GLN A 7 -26.07 -11.55 -13.10
CA GLN A 7 -25.73 -10.50 -12.14
C GLN A 7 -26.99 -10.01 -11.39
N PRO A 8 -26.94 -9.62 -10.09
CA PRO A 8 -28.11 -9.09 -9.41
C PRO A 8 -28.45 -7.73 -10.00
N SER A 9 -29.73 -7.42 -10.06
CA SER A 9 -30.25 -6.18 -10.60
C SER A 9 -31.29 -5.60 -9.66
N SER A 10 -31.29 -4.27 -9.53
CA SER A 10 -32.33 -3.52 -8.81
C SER A 10 -33.62 -3.34 -9.62
N LYS A 11 -33.65 -3.76 -10.89
CA LYS A 11 -34.81 -3.61 -11.76
C LYS A 11 -35.95 -4.50 -11.29
N ALA A 12 -37.05 -3.91 -10.84
CA ALA A 12 -38.24 -4.67 -10.45
C ALA A 12 -38.90 -5.41 -11.63
N MET A 13 -39.63 -6.48 -11.32
CA MET A 13 -40.52 -7.16 -12.27
C MET A 13 -41.62 -6.20 -12.73
N PRO A 14 -41.82 -5.99 -14.04
CA PRO A 14 -42.93 -5.22 -14.54
C PRO A 14 -44.25 -5.80 -14.02
N VAL A 15 -45.10 -4.93 -13.46
CA VAL A 15 -46.48 -5.28 -13.17
C VAL A 15 -47.22 -5.24 -14.51
N SER A 16 -47.89 -6.34 -14.89
CA SER A 16 -48.54 -6.42 -16.21
C SER A 16 -49.62 -5.36 -16.37
N ASP A 17 -49.38 -4.47 -17.32
CA ASP A 17 -50.27 -3.66 -18.18
C ASP A 17 -51.70 -3.35 -17.66
N GLY A 18 -51.83 -2.94 -16.40
CA GLY A 18 -53.08 -2.33 -15.88
C GLY A 18 -54.15 -3.28 -15.34
N ARG A 19 -53.88 -4.58 -15.15
CA ARG A 19 -54.81 -5.53 -14.48
C ARG A 19 -54.43 -5.92 -13.04
N GLY A 20 -53.41 -5.27 -12.48
CA GLY A 20 -53.29 -5.08 -11.03
C GLY A 20 -53.01 -6.28 -10.14
N SER A 21 -52.54 -7.43 -10.65
CA SER A 21 -51.98 -8.47 -9.78
C SER A 21 -50.60 -8.90 -10.29
N GLY A 22 -49.58 -8.75 -9.44
CA GLY A 22 -48.29 -9.39 -9.64
C GLY A 22 -48.42 -10.91 -9.66
N LEU A 23 -47.31 -11.62 -9.88
CA LEU A 23 -47.28 -13.08 -9.83
C LEU A 23 -47.99 -13.59 -8.54
N PRO A 24 -49.01 -14.47 -8.65
CA PRO A 24 -49.76 -14.91 -7.47
C PRO A 24 -48.88 -15.60 -6.44
N GLY A 25 -49.03 -15.19 -5.17
CA GLY A 25 -48.22 -15.73 -4.07
C GLY A 25 -46.74 -15.35 -4.14
N ARG A 26 -46.38 -14.31 -4.92
CA ARG A 26 -45.01 -13.80 -5.01
C ARG A 26 -44.48 -13.40 -3.64
N ASP A 27 -43.30 -13.86 -3.32
CA ASP A 27 -42.61 -13.55 -2.08
C ASP A 27 -41.09 -13.65 -2.27
N HIS A 28 -40.34 -12.85 -1.52
CA HIS A 28 -38.87 -12.77 -1.63
C HIS A 28 -38.33 -12.60 -3.05
N GLY A 29 -39.01 -11.78 -3.86
CA GLY A 29 -38.65 -11.57 -5.26
C GLY A 29 -37.33 -10.83 -5.45
N SER A 30 -36.50 -11.30 -6.38
CA SER A 30 -35.28 -10.60 -6.84
C SER A 30 -35.20 -10.60 -8.36
N SER A 31 -34.23 -9.89 -8.93
CA SER A 31 -34.10 -9.76 -10.39
C SER A 31 -32.66 -9.90 -10.80
N TRP A 32 -32.40 -10.66 -11.86
CA TRP A 32 -31.05 -10.91 -12.35
C TRP A 32 -30.93 -10.49 -13.83
N PHE A 33 -29.71 -10.09 -14.20
CA PHE A 33 -29.37 -9.55 -15.50
C PHE A 33 -28.26 -10.39 -16.13
N ASP A 34 -28.40 -10.70 -17.41
CA ASP A 34 -27.36 -11.31 -18.21
C ASP A 34 -26.55 -10.22 -18.94
N PRO A 35 -25.27 -10.02 -18.62
CA PRO A 35 -24.44 -9.03 -19.30
C PRO A 35 -24.20 -9.33 -20.78
N GLU A 36 -24.25 -10.60 -21.21
CA GLU A 36 -24.00 -10.99 -22.60
C GLU A 36 -25.21 -10.68 -23.49
N SER A 37 -26.38 -11.24 -23.17
CA SER A 37 -27.60 -10.98 -23.96
C SER A 37 -28.29 -9.65 -23.63
N ARG A 38 -27.87 -8.98 -22.54
CA ARG A 38 -28.49 -7.77 -21.98
C ARG A 38 -29.96 -7.94 -21.61
N ARG A 39 -30.35 -9.16 -21.21
CA ARG A 39 -31.73 -9.51 -20.83
C ARG A 39 -31.86 -9.74 -19.33
N TYR A 40 -33.11 -9.74 -18.87
CA TYR A 40 -33.45 -9.93 -17.46
C TYR A 40 -34.19 -11.24 -17.25
N ILE A 41 -34.03 -11.80 -16.07
CA ILE A 41 -34.87 -12.86 -15.51
C ILE A 41 -35.26 -12.45 -14.08
N TYR A 42 -36.47 -12.82 -13.69
CA TYR A 42 -37.01 -12.50 -12.38
C TYR A 42 -37.04 -13.77 -11.53
N VAL A 43 -36.80 -13.61 -10.25
CA VAL A 43 -36.74 -14.68 -9.27
C VAL A 43 -37.82 -14.45 -8.24
N ASP A 44 -38.47 -15.52 -7.84
CA ASP A 44 -39.50 -15.54 -6.82
C ASP A 44 -39.21 -16.73 -5.88
N GLU A 45 -39.12 -16.48 -4.58
CA GLU A 45 -38.71 -17.49 -3.58
C GLU A 45 -39.76 -17.66 -2.46
N PRO A 46 -41.02 -17.99 -2.78
CA PRO A 46 -42.07 -18.13 -1.79
C PRO A 46 -41.88 -19.38 -0.93
N TYR A 47 -42.38 -19.30 0.31
CA TYR A 47 -42.62 -20.48 1.12
C TYR A 47 -43.57 -21.43 0.40
N ALA A 48 -43.27 -22.73 0.36
CA ALA A 48 -44.05 -23.72 -0.36
C ALA A 48 -45.55 -23.67 -0.03
N ALA A 49 -45.90 -23.42 1.25
CA ALA A 49 -47.27 -23.27 1.70
C ALA A 49 -48.02 -22.10 1.03
N ALA A 50 -47.34 -21.00 0.70
CA ALA A 50 -47.95 -19.82 0.09
C ALA A 50 -48.38 -20.04 -1.37
N VAL A 51 -47.74 -21.01 -2.05
CA VAL A 51 -47.99 -21.30 -3.47
C VAL A 51 -48.56 -22.69 -3.74
N LYS A 52 -48.69 -23.54 -2.72
CA LYS A 52 -49.20 -24.92 -2.83
C LYS A 52 -50.53 -25.00 -3.58
N ASP A 53 -51.49 -24.18 -3.20
CA ASP A 53 -52.84 -24.17 -3.79
C ASP A 53 -53.01 -23.11 -4.89
N ARG A 54 -51.91 -22.50 -5.36
CA ARG A 54 -51.91 -21.41 -6.36
C ARG A 54 -51.11 -21.73 -7.62
N GLN A 55 -50.65 -22.96 -7.80
CA GLN A 55 -49.83 -23.34 -8.97
C GLN A 55 -50.57 -23.13 -10.29
N ASP A 56 -51.86 -23.50 -10.35
CA ASP A 56 -52.70 -23.28 -11.53
C ASP A 56 -52.91 -21.78 -11.79
N GLU A 57 -53.13 -21.00 -10.73
CA GLU A 57 -53.26 -19.54 -10.81
C GLU A 57 -51.99 -18.87 -11.37
N ARG A 58 -50.81 -19.34 -10.95
CA ARG A 58 -49.50 -18.88 -11.44
C ARG A 58 -49.29 -19.27 -12.91
N ALA A 59 -49.67 -20.49 -13.30
CA ALA A 59 -49.59 -20.94 -14.69
C ALA A 59 -50.51 -20.13 -15.62
N ASP A 60 -51.74 -19.85 -15.17
CA ASP A 60 -52.70 -19.03 -15.90
C ASP A 60 -52.28 -17.55 -15.95
N TRP A 61 -51.70 -17.02 -14.87
CA TRP A 61 -51.07 -15.70 -14.88
C TRP A 61 -49.93 -15.63 -15.91
N ALA A 62 -49.07 -16.65 -15.95
CA ALA A 62 -47.95 -16.69 -16.89
C ALA A 62 -48.45 -16.72 -18.34
N ARG A 63 -49.44 -17.58 -18.64
CA ARG A 63 -50.04 -17.70 -19.99
C ARG A 63 -50.70 -16.39 -20.43
N ARG A 64 -51.50 -15.76 -19.56
CA ARG A 64 -52.24 -14.52 -19.88
C ARG A 64 -51.32 -13.34 -20.14
N ASN A 65 -50.20 -13.24 -19.42
CA ASN A 65 -49.29 -12.10 -19.51
C ASN A 65 -48.14 -12.32 -20.51
N GLY A 66 -48.06 -13.49 -21.17
CA GLY A 66 -46.96 -13.82 -22.07
C GLY A 66 -45.65 -14.10 -21.34
N TRP A 67 -45.74 -14.57 -20.10
CA TRP A 67 -44.60 -14.97 -19.26
C TRP A 67 -44.41 -16.48 -19.28
N GLU A 68 -43.22 -16.88 -18.88
CA GLU A 68 -42.84 -18.25 -18.57
C GLU A 68 -42.36 -18.29 -17.13
N VAL A 69 -42.92 -19.20 -16.34
CA VAL A 69 -42.57 -19.41 -14.93
C VAL A 69 -42.21 -20.87 -14.74
N ALA A 70 -41.07 -21.15 -14.13
CA ALA A 70 -40.64 -22.50 -13.86
C ALA A 70 -39.91 -22.61 -12.52
N ARG A 71 -40.16 -23.71 -11.81
CA ARG A 71 -39.46 -24.05 -10.56
C ARG A 71 -38.06 -24.58 -10.87
N ALA A 72 -37.07 -24.14 -10.09
CA ALA A 72 -35.73 -24.71 -10.14
C ALA A 72 -35.60 -25.96 -9.26
N ILE A 73 -34.71 -26.87 -9.67
CA ILE A 73 -34.32 -28.03 -8.84
C ILE A 73 -33.45 -27.56 -7.68
N TRP A 74 -32.63 -26.54 -7.90
CA TRP A 74 -31.84 -25.92 -6.84
C TRP A 74 -32.79 -25.18 -5.86
N PRO A 75 -32.70 -25.45 -4.55
CA PRO A 75 -33.77 -25.12 -3.62
C PRO A 75 -33.93 -23.62 -3.37
N GLY A 76 -32.88 -22.81 -3.57
CA GLY A 76 -32.94 -21.36 -3.46
C GLY A 76 -31.87 -20.77 -2.55
N MET A 77 -31.91 -19.46 -2.39
CA MET A 77 -31.02 -18.66 -1.54
C MET A 77 -31.68 -18.17 -0.27
N TYR A 78 -32.99 -17.90 -0.31
CA TYR A 78 -33.65 -17.18 0.78
C TYR A 78 -33.73 -18.01 2.08
N TYR A 79 -34.50 -19.11 2.05
CA TYR A 79 -34.59 -20.01 3.21
C TYR A 79 -34.99 -21.43 2.78
N PRO A 80 -34.12 -22.13 2.02
CA PRO A 80 -34.44 -23.45 1.47
C PRO A 80 -34.73 -24.50 2.55
N GLU A 81 -34.01 -24.45 3.68
CA GLU A 81 -34.22 -25.36 4.82
C GLU A 81 -35.58 -25.14 5.51
N GLY A 82 -36.10 -23.92 5.45
CA GLY A 82 -37.44 -23.59 5.94
C GLY A 82 -38.57 -23.77 4.93
N GLY A 83 -38.29 -24.37 3.77
CA GLY A 83 -39.29 -24.66 2.76
C GLY A 83 -39.61 -23.52 1.80
N SER A 84 -38.72 -22.53 1.64
CA SER A 84 -38.75 -21.62 0.49
C SER A 84 -38.33 -22.38 -0.78
N GLU A 85 -38.98 -22.07 -1.90
CA GLU A 85 -38.73 -22.70 -3.20
C GLU A 85 -38.38 -21.66 -4.26
N LEU A 86 -37.33 -21.89 -5.06
CA LEU A 86 -36.95 -20.97 -6.12
C LEU A 86 -37.74 -21.18 -7.42
N TYR A 87 -38.39 -20.11 -7.87
CA TYR A 87 -39.03 -19.99 -9.18
C TYR A 87 -38.34 -18.92 -10.01
N LEU A 88 -38.21 -19.19 -11.30
CA LEU A 88 -37.76 -18.25 -12.32
C LEU A 88 -38.97 -17.79 -13.12
N ALA A 89 -39.03 -16.49 -13.42
CA ALA A 89 -40.06 -15.86 -14.23
C ALA A 89 -39.43 -14.98 -15.31
N THR A 90 -39.85 -15.14 -16.56
CA THR A 90 -39.29 -14.39 -17.70
C THR A 90 -40.38 -14.04 -18.71
N ASP A 91 -40.25 -12.88 -19.37
CA ASP A 91 -41.10 -12.51 -20.50
C ASP A 91 -40.69 -13.34 -21.73
N ARG A 92 -41.64 -14.01 -22.39
CA ARG A 92 -41.34 -14.94 -23.48
C ARG A 92 -40.69 -14.28 -24.70
N LYS A 93 -40.86 -12.96 -24.89
CA LYS A 93 -40.33 -12.20 -26.04
C LYS A 93 -39.06 -11.44 -25.69
N LYS A 94 -39.04 -10.79 -24.52
CA LYS A 94 -38.00 -9.83 -24.13
C LYS A 94 -37.04 -10.38 -23.08
N GLY A 95 -37.46 -11.39 -22.34
CA GLY A 95 -36.72 -11.96 -21.22
C GLY A 95 -35.63 -12.93 -21.65
N LEU A 96 -34.84 -13.34 -20.66
CA LEU A 96 -33.83 -14.38 -20.83
C LEU A 96 -34.50 -15.77 -20.91
N PRO A 97 -34.10 -16.67 -21.83
CA PRO A 97 -34.66 -18.02 -21.89
C PRO A 97 -34.43 -18.80 -20.59
N ILE A 98 -35.49 -19.42 -20.06
CA ILE A 98 -35.45 -20.07 -18.73
C ILE A 98 -34.64 -21.37 -18.72
N GLY A 99 -34.67 -22.15 -19.81
CA GLY A 99 -34.08 -23.49 -19.90
C GLY A 99 -32.56 -23.52 -19.67
N PRO A 100 -31.75 -22.67 -20.32
CA PRO A 100 -30.33 -22.57 -20.07
C PRO A 100 -30.01 -22.17 -18.62
N VAL A 101 -30.81 -21.28 -18.02
CA VAL A 101 -30.60 -20.85 -16.63
C VAL A 101 -30.87 -22.00 -15.66
N LEU A 102 -31.98 -22.72 -15.84
CA LEU A 102 -32.30 -23.92 -15.06
C LEU A 102 -31.21 -25.01 -15.20
N SER A 103 -30.69 -25.19 -16.40
CA SER A 103 -29.61 -26.15 -16.69
C SER A 103 -28.27 -25.72 -16.06
N GLY A 104 -28.01 -24.42 -15.95
CA GLY A 104 -26.85 -23.90 -15.21
C GLY A 104 -27.03 -24.09 -13.70
N MET A 105 -28.24 -23.87 -13.18
CA MET A 105 -28.56 -24.06 -11.77
C MET A 105 -28.45 -25.51 -11.31
N SER A 106 -28.81 -26.49 -12.13
CA SER A 106 -28.68 -27.91 -11.76
C SER A 106 -27.23 -28.38 -11.57
N ARG A 107 -26.26 -27.59 -12.01
CA ARG A 107 -24.82 -27.82 -11.81
C ARG A 107 -24.28 -27.18 -10.52
N ILE A 108 -25.10 -26.42 -9.81
CA ILE A 108 -24.72 -25.83 -8.53
C ILE A 108 -24.58 -26.97 -7.52
N GLN A 109 -23.39 -27.10 -6.94
CA GLN A 109 -23.14 -28.06 -5.87
C GLN A 109 -23.96 -27.71 -4.63
N ALA A 110 -24.25 -28.72 -3.80
CA ALA A 110 -24.88 -28.49 -2.51
C ALA A 110 -24.09 -27.45 -1.70
N ALA A 111 -24.79 -26.69 -0.85
CA ALA A 111 -24.17 -25.69 0.00
C ALA A 111 -23.03 -26.31 0.81
N THR A 112 -21.94 -25.55 0.98
CA THR A 112 -20.87 -25.98 1.87
C THR A 112 -21.35 -25.82 3.31
N VAL A 113 -21.59 -26.95 3.96
CA VAL A 113 -21.98 -27.11 5.36
C VAL A 113 -20.80 -27.66 6.17
N PRO A 114 -20.76 -27.53 7.50
CA PRO A 114 -19.67 -28.07 8.32
C PRO A 114 -19.31 -29.53 8.00
N GLU A 115 -20.30 -30.35 7.63
CA GLU A 115 -20.15 -31.78 7.33
C GLU A 115 -19.47 -32.06 5.99
N ASN A 116 -19.58 -31.17 5.00
CA ASN A 116 -18.94 -31.31 3.69
C ASN A 116 -17.81 -30.30 3.44
N CYS A 117 -17.53 -29.44 4.43
CA CYS A 117 -16.44 -28.49 4.39
C CYS A 117 -15.11 -29.20 4.64
N LYS A 118 -14.13 -28.95 3.77
CA LYS A 118 -12.76 -29.45 3.98
C LYS A 118 -12.13 -28.69 5.15
N GLN A 119 -12.14 -29.30 6.32
CA GLN A 119 -11.47 -28.75 7.50
C GLN A 119 -9.96 -28.68 7.26
N VAL A 120 -9.36 -27.53 7.60
CA VAL A 120 -7.92 -27.34 7.55
C VAL A 120 -7.40 -27.37 8.97
N HIS A 121 -6.56 -28.36 9.27
CA HIS A 121 -5.84 -28.43 10.54
C HIS A 121 -4.56 -27.59 10.45
N VAL A 122 -4.33 -26.71 11.43
CA VAL A 122 -3.09 -25.93 11.55
C VAL A 122 -2.28 -26.54 12.70
N PRO A 123 -1.01 -26.89 12.49
CA PRO A 123 -0.15 -27.37 13.57
C PRO A 123 -0.04 -26.39 14.74
N ASP A 124 0.16 -26.90 15.95
CA ASP A 124 0.33 -26.07 17.15
C ASP A 124 1.50 -25.10 16.98
N GLY A 125 1.26 -23.83 17.31
CA GLY A 125 2.25 -22.76 17.17
C GLY A 125 2.28 -22.07 15.79
N GLU A 126 1.50 -22.55 14.82
CA GLU A 126 1.34 -21.89 13.53
C GLU A 126 0.00 -21.15 13.41
N TYR A 127 -0.04 -20.14 12.54
CA TYR A 127 -1.27 -19.42 12.21
C TYR A 127 -1.82 -19.91 10.88
N PHE A 128 -3.15 -20.02 10.79
CA PHE A 128 -3.83 -20.29 9.53
C PHE A 128 -3.43 -19.25 8.47
N ARG A 129 -3.00 -19.74 7.30
CA ARG A 129 -2.77 -18.92 6.11
C ARG A 129 -3.81 -19.27 5.06
N SER A 130 -4.45 -18.25 4.51
CA SER A 130 -5.41 -18.47 3.43
C SER A 130 -4.68 -18.81 2.12
N PRO A 131 -5.33 -19.53 1.19
CA PRO A 131 -4.78 -19.78 -0.14
C PRO A 131 -4.37 -18.50 -0.88
N GLY A 132 -5.03 -17.36 -0.60
CA GLY A 132 -4.65 -16.06 -1.13
C GLY A 132 -3.30 -15.57 -0.57
N GLN A 133 -3.09 -15.70 0.73
CA GLN A 133 -1.82 -15.32 1.38
C GLN A 133 -0.65 -16.17 0.89
N GLU A 134 -0.85 -17.46 0.67
CA GLU A 134 0.17 -18.36 0.12
C GLU A 134 0.52 -18.02 -1.33
N ARG A 135 -0.49 -17.70 -2.15
CA ARG A 135 -0.29 -17.21 -3.52
C ARG A 135 0.48 -15.90 -3.55
N ASP A 136 0.14 -14.96 -2.68
CA ASP A 136 0.83 -13.67 -2.59
C ASP A 136 2.27 -13.82 -2.08
N ALA A 137 2.50 -14.70 -1.11
CA ALA A 137 3.85 -15.02 -0.64
C ALA A 137 4.69 -15.61 -1.76
N THR A 138 4.15 -16.58 -2.50
CA THR A 138 4.83 -17.22 -3.64
C THR A 138 5.09 -16.21 -4.77
N ALA A 139 4.11 -15.35 -5.09
CA ALA A 139 4.26 -14.30 -6.08
C ALA A 139 5.29 -13.23 -5.66
N LYS A 140 5.41 -12.91 -4.37
CA LYS A 140 6.45 -12.03 -3.83
C LYS A 140 7.84 -12.67 -3.92
N VAL A 141 7.96 -13.97 -3.65
CA VAL A 141 9.22 -14.72 -3.77
C VAL A 141 9.69 -14.78 -5.23
N LEU A 142 8.76 -15.04 -6.18
CA LEU A 142 9.07 -15.04 -7.62
C LEU A 142 9.42 -13.64 -8.15
N LYS A 143 8.86 -12.58 -7.56
CA LYS A 143 9.26 -11.18 -7.82
C LYS A 143 10.47 -10.78 -6.98
N LEU A 144 11.56 -11.54 -7.04
CA LEU A 144 12.85 -11.01 -6.65
C LEU A 144 13.13 -9.82 -7.56
N LYS A 145 12.84 -8.60 -7.10
CA LYS A 145 13.13 -7.37 -7.85
C LYS A 145 14.62 -7.42 -8.20
N GLN A 146 14.95 -7.61 -9.47
CA GLN A 146 16.28 -7.28 -9.96
C GLN A 146 16.54 -5.82 -9.53
N LYS A 147 17.38 -5.64 -8.50
CA LYS A 147 17.76 -4.33 -8.01
C LYS A 147 18.53 -3.66 -9.16
N ARG A 148 17.83 -2.87 -9.97
CA ARG A 148 18.48 -2.01 -10.96
C ARG A 148 19.46 -1.12 -10.18
N PRO A 149 20.73 -1.03 -10.60
CA PRO A 149 21.69 -0.17 -9.93
C PRO A 149 21.13 1.26 -9.92
N PRO A 150 21.29 2.02 -8.82
CA PRO A 150 20.81 3.40 -8.78
C PRO A 150 21.44 4.19 -9.94
N ARG A 151 20.64 4.99 -10.65
CA ARG A 151 21.15 5.81 -11.77
C ARG A 151 21.69 7.14 -11.25
N ALA A 152 22.77 7.63 -11.85
CA ALA A 152 23.23 9.01 -11.68
C ALA A 152 22.22 9.99 -12.28
N THR A 153 22.09 11.16 -11.65
CA THR A 153 21.33 12.32 -12.17
C THR A 153 22.29 13.51 -12.33
N PRO A 154 21.91 14.59 -13.03
CA PRO A 154 22.79 15.75 -13.22
C PRO A 154 23.38 16.33 -11.92
N HIS A 155 22.64 16.23 -10.80
CA HIS A 155 23.03 16.80 -9.51
C HIS A 155 23.41 15.77 -8.45
N THR A 156 23.20 14.46 -8.68
CA THR A 156 23.52 13.43 -7.68
C THR A 156 24.06 12.16 -8.30
N VAL A 157 25.08 11.58 -7.69
CA VAL A 157 25.67 10.30 -8.10
C VAL A 157 25.56 9.29 -6.95
N PRO A 158 25.20 8.02 -7.24
CA PRO A 158 25.25 6.98 -6.23
C PRO A 158 26.69 6.59 -5.96
N PHE A 159 26.99 6.23 -4.72
CA PHE A 159 28.27 5.67 -4.33
C PHE A 159 28.09 4.44 -3.45
N LYS A 160 29.12 3.57 -3.45
CA LYS A 160 29.19 2.39 -2.60
C LYS A 160 30.65 2.18 -2.19
N MET A 161 30.87 2.16 -0.89
CA MET A 161 32.12 1.82 -0.22
C MET A 161 31.92 0.53 0.60
N VAL A 162 32.99 0.06 1.25
CA VAL A 162 32.96 -1.18 2.04
C VAL A 162 31.93 -1.11 3.17
N MET A 163 31.86 0.03 3.88
CA MET A 163 31.00 0.21 5.06
C MET A 163 29.90 1.26 4.89
N ALA A 164 29.82 1.90 3.73
CA ALA A 164 28.87 2.99 3.47
C ALA A 164 28.33 2.94 2.04
N SER A 165 27.07 3.34 1.85
CA SER A 165 26.47 3.47 0.52
C SER A 165 25.40 4.53 0.55
N GLY A 166 25.21 5.22 -0.57
CA GLY A 166 24.23 6.31 -0.61
C GLY A 166 24.26 7.09 -1.91
N ARG A 167 23.83 8.35 -1.83
CA ARG A 167 23.93 9.33 -2.90
C ARG A 167 24.73 10.52 -2.41
N ARG A 168 25.62 11.02 -3.25
CA ARG A 168 26.37 12.25 -3.03
C ARG A 168 26.06 13.28 -4.12
N PRO A 169 26.36 14.56 -3.91
CA PRO A 169 26.24 15.58 -4.94
C PRO A 169 27.14 15.24 -6.14
N ASN A 170 26.68 15.56 -7.35
CA ASN A 170 27.49 15.45 -8.57
C ASN A 170 28.38 16.68 -8.74
N ALA A 171 29.18 16.95 -7.72
CA ALA A 171 30.20 17.99 -7.70
C ALA A 171 31.29 17.57 -6.71
N LYS A 172 32.32 18.41 -6.60
CA LYS A 172 33.48 18.19 -5.76
C LYS A 172 33.77 19.47 -4.99
N MET A 173 33.81 19.39 -3.67
CA MET A 173 34.15 20.53 -2.82
C MET A 173 35.68 20.64 -2.72
N ALA A 174 36.22 21.86 -2.74
CA ALA A 174 37.67 22.07 -2.66
C ALA A 174 38.23 21.56 -1.31
N VAL A 175 39.45 20.99 -1.30
CA VAL A 175 40.09 20.47 -0.07
C VAL A 175 40.16 21.54 1.02
N ALA A 176 40.51 22.78 0.67
CA ALA A 176 40.53 23.89 1.63
C ALA A 176 39.16 24.17 2.26
N THR A 177 38.08 24.02 1.49
CA THR A 177 36.70 24.14 2.00
C THR A 177 36.36 22.95 2.90
N HIS A 178 36.77 21.71 2.55
CA HIS A 178 36.66 20.57 3.46
C HIS A 178 37.40 20.79 4.78
N GLN A 179 38.63 21.33 4.74
CA GLN A 179 39.41 21.66 5.94
C GLN A 179 38.68 22.67 6.83
N ARG A 180 38.14 23.74 6.24
CA ARG A 180 37.41 24.76 6.99
C ARG A 180 36.14 24.20 7.62
N VAL A 181 35.31 23.51 6.84
CA VAL A 181 34.08 22.87 7.35
C VAL A 181 34.42 21.85 8.42
N GLY A 182 35.41 20.99 8.18
CA GLY A 182 35.87 19.98 9.13
C GLY A 182 36.32 20.60 10.46
N GLN A 183 37.11 21.69 10.42
CA GLN A 183 37.52 22.41 11.62
C GLN A 183 36.32 22.95 12.41
N LEU A 184 35.37 23.62 11.74
CA LEU A 184 34.15 24.14 12.37
C LEU A 184 33.35 23.02 13.06
N LEU A 185 33.15 21.88 12.39
CA LEU A 185 32.43 20.74 12.95
C LEU A 185 33.18 20.11 14.13
N LYS A 186 34.52 19.99 14.06
CA LYS A 186 35.35 19.48 15.15
C LYS A 186 35.27 20.36 16.39
N ASP A 187 35.32 21.68 16.21
CA ASP A 187 35.22 22.65 17.30
C ASP A 187 33.87 22.54 18.02
N VAL A 188 32.76 22.52 17.26
CA VAL A 188 31.43 22.34 17.86
C VAL A 188 31.30 20.98 18.52
N LEU A 189 31.70 19.89 17.86
CA LEU A 189 31.54 18.53 18.37
C LEU A 189 32.27 18.33 19.70
N THR A 190 33.52 18.83 19.81
CA THR A 190 34.34 18.66 21.01
C THR A 190 33.80 19.46 22.18
N ALA A 191 33.33 20.68 21.93
CA ALA A 191 32.82 21.58 22.95
C ALA A 191 31.41 21.22 23.46
N THR A 192 30.66 20.43 22.69
CA THR A 192 29.23 20.15 22.92
C THR A 192 28.90 18.66 23.09
N ARG A 193 29.91 17.83 23.42
CA ARG A 193 29.76 16.37 23.60
C ARG A 193 28.62 15.98 24.54
N ASP A 194 28.39 16.76 25.59
CA ASP A 194 27.36 16.48 26.61
C ASP A 194 25.93 16.74 26.10
N ARG A 195 25.77 17.39 24.94
CA ARG A 195 24.49 17.61 24.28
C ARG A 195 24.31 16.63 23.14
N ALA A 196 23.79 15.44 23.44
CA ALA A 196 23.57 14.36 22.47
C ALA A 196 22.83 14.82 21.19
N GLY A 197 21.86 15.74 21.31
CA GLY A 197 21.15 16.31 20.17
C GLY A 197 22.05 17.07 19.18
N VAL A 198 23.11 17.72 19.66
CA VAL A 198 24.10 18.39 18.81
C VAL A 198 25.12 17.37 18.34
N ALA A 199 25.75 16.65 19.27
CA ALA A 199 26.83 15.71 18.98
C ALA A 199 26.45 14.65 17.94
N ASN A 200 25.26 14.03 18.04
CA ASN A 200 24.82 13.00 17.09
C ASN A 200 24.61 13.56 15.67
N ARG A 201 24.07 14.79 15.57
CA ARG A 201 23.81 15.43 14.27
C ARG A 201 25.11 15.86 13.61
N ILE A 202 26.01 16.49 14.35
CA ILE A 202 27.33 16.90 13.85
C ILE A 202 28.18 15.68 13.49
N GLY A 203 28.17 14.63 14.31
CA GLY A 203 28.82 13.36 14.00
C GLY A 203 28.32 12.73 12.70
N SER A 204 27.00 12.78 12.46
CA SER A 204 26.42 12.30 11.20
C SER A 204 26.80 13.15 9.99
N VAL A 205 26.77 14.48 10.09
CA VAL A 205 27.22 15.39 9.01
C VAL A 205 28.69 15.16 8.69
N ARG A 206 29.53 15.05 9.72
CA ARG A 206 30.96 14.75 9.60
C ARG A 206 31.18 13.45 8.83
N SER A 207 30.53 12.36 9.23
CA SER A 207 30.68 11.06 8.58
C SER A 207 30.24 11.08 7.11
N GLU A 208 29.15 11.76 6.78
CA GLU A 208 28.68 11.86 5.40
C GLU A 208 29.65 12.68 4.52
N LEU A 209 30.24 13.76 5.03
CA LEU A 209 31.23 14.53 4.28
C LEU A 209 32.57 13.80 4.13
N ASP A 210 32.96 13.00 5.12
CA ASP A 210 34.13 12.11 5.06
C ASP A 210 33.94 10.99 4.02
N ASP A 211 32.74 10.44 3.93
CA ASP A 211 32.37 9.50 2.86
C ASP A 211 32.44 10.16 1.49
N TRP A 212 32.00 11.42 1.36
CA TRP A 212 31.98 12.12 0.07
C TRP A 212 33.38 12.50 -0.40
N VAL A 213 34.26 13.00 0.48
CA VAL A 213 35.61 13.43 0.07
C VAL A 213 36.43 12.27 -0.49
N GLN A 214 36.29 11.05 0.07
CA GLN A 214 36.91 9.83 -0.45
C GLN A 214 36.42 9.44 -1.85
N MET A 215 35.21 9.86 -2.21
CA MET A 215 34.63 9.63 -3.54
C MET A 215 34.91 10.79 -4.50
N GLU A 216 35.47 11.89 -4.02
CA GLU A 216 35.76 13.11 -4.77
C GLU A 216 37.24 13.24 -5.14
N TYR A 217 38.13 12.74 -4.29
CA TYR A 217 39.57 12.76 -4.48
C TYR A 217 40.12 11.34 -4.44
N ASP A 218 41.06 11.04 -5.33
CA ASP A 218 41.90 9.86 -5.22
C ASP A 218 43.05 10.11 -4.22
N HIS A 219 43.82 9.06 -3.96
CA HIS A 219 44.93 9.11 -3.02
C HIS A 219 46.07 10.06 -3.47
N ASP A 220 46.23 10.24 -4.78
CA ASP A 220 47.25 11.13 -5.35
C ASP A 220 46.89 12.61 -5.13
N ALA A 221 45.60 12.95 -5.27
CA ALA A 221 45.10 14.31 -5.07
C ALA A 221 44.85 14.66 -3.59
N LEU A 222 44.62 13.66 -2.73
CA LEU A 222 44.45 13.83 -1.29
C LEU A 222 45.18 12.71 -0.52
N PRO A 223 46.45 12.94 -0.16
CA PRO A 223 47.22 12.01 0.66
C PRO A 223 46.55 11.69 1.99
N ASN A 224 46.77 10.47 2.50
CA ASN A 224 46.07 9.94 3.67
C ASN A 224 46.28 10.78 4.94
N ASP A 225 47.47 11.33 5.14
CA ASP A 225 47.78 12.19 6.27
C ASP A 225 46.91 13.46 6.28
N VAL A 226 46.72 14.09 5.12
CA VAL A 226 45.81 15.24 4.97
C VAL A 226 44.36 14.80 5.12
N PHE A 227 43.96 13.69 4.52
CA PHE A 227 42.60 13.16 4.60
C PHE A 227 42.14 12.92 6.05
N PHE A 228 42.95 12.22 6.86
CA PHE A 228 42.61 11.91 8.25
C PHE A 228 42.46 13.15 9.15
N GLU A 229 43.10 14.26 8.80
CA GLU A 229 43.00 15.53 9.52
C GLU A 229 41.76 16.35 9.15
N LEU A 230 41.11 16.08 8.01
CA LEU A 230 39.97 16.89 7.54
C LEU A 230 38.83 16.88 8.56
N TYR A 231 38.31 15.68 8.85
CA TYR A 231 37.10 15.50 9.65
C TYR A 231 37.37 14.91 11.02
N TYR A 232 38.45 14.14 11.17
CA TYR A 232 38.82 13.50 12.42
C TYR A 232 40.01 14.19 13.08
N ARG A 233 40.45 13.64 14.22
CA ARG A 233 41.48 14.21 15.11
C ARG A 233 41.05 15.55 15.68
N GLU A 234 40.08 15.48 16.59
CA GLU A 234 39.56 16.66 17.26
C GLU A 234 40.61 17.36 18.13
N ARG A 235 40.35 18.64 18.43
CA ARG A 235 41.14 19.41 19.39
C ARG A 235 41.15 18.72 20.76
N VAL A 236 42.33 18.64 21.36
CA VAL A 236 42.52 17.99 22.67
C VAL A 236 41.94 18.84 23.80
N THR A 237 41.97 20.17 23.64
CA THR A 237 41.51 21.13 24.64
C THR A 237 40.42 22.04 24.10
N VAL A 238 39.43 22.33 24.93
CA VAL A 238 38.32 23.26 24.65
C VAL A 238 38.43 24.36 25.71
N PRO A 239 38.58 25.64 25.32
CA PRO A 239 38.48 26.77 26.23
C PRO A 239 37.18 26.75 27.03
N ASP A 240 37.21 27.19 28.29
CA ASP A 240 36.05 27.10 29.19
C ASP A 240 34.89 27.99 28.74
N ASP A 241 35.20 29.15 28.14
CA ASP A 241 34.24 30.08 27.53
C ASP A 241 33.57 29.51 26.27
N GLU A 242 34.18 28.51 25.63
CA GLU A 242 33.57 27.78 24.53
C GLU A 242 32.83 26.51 24.96
N ARG A 243 32.97 26.06 26.21
CA ARG A 243 32.41 24.76 26.63
C ARG A 243 30.92 24.84 26.92
N GLY A 244 30.17 23.87 26.41
CA GLY A 244 28.76 23.71 26.75
C GLY A 244 27.90 24.93 26.42
N VAL A 245 27.15 25.40 27.42
CA VAL A 245 26.24 26.57 27.27
C VAL A 245 27.02 27.87 27.07
N ALA A 246 28.22 28.01 27.63
CA ALA A 246 29.03 29.23 27.53
C ALA A 246 29.39 29.56 26.07
N GLY A 247 29.78 28.54 25.29
CA GLY A 247 30.15 28.69 23.88
C GLY A 247 28.99 28.69 22.89
N ARG A 248 27.73 28.72 23.36
CA ARG A 248 26.54 28.48 22.52
C ARG A 248 26.50 29.37 21.29
N GLU A 249 26.73 30.67 21.45
CA GLU A 249 26.64 31.65 20.36
C GLU A 249 27.74 31.42 19.32
N VAL A 250 28.98 31.25 19.78
CA VAL A 250 30.13 30.91 18.93
C VAL A 250 29.88 29.62 18.13
N HIS A 251 29.31 28.59 18.76
CA HIS A 251 29.02 27.33 18.05
C HIS A 251 27.85 27.47 17.06
N ILE A 252 26.87 28.32 17.33
CA ILE A 252 25.81 28.63 16.37
C ILE A 252 26.42 29.30 15.12
N GLU A 253 27.29 30.28 15.31
CA GLU A 253 27.99 30.95 14.20
C GLU A 253 28.82 29.95 13.37
N ARG A 254 29.57 29.06 14.03
CA ARG A 254 30.34 28.00 13.35
C ARG A 254 29.45 27.08 12.49
N LEU A 255 28.26 26.73 12.97
CA LEU A 255 27.32 25.89 12.21
C LEU A 255 26.67 26.64 11.04
N ILE A 256 26.41 27.94 11.19
CA ILE A 256 25.92 28.81 10.12
C ILE A 256 26.98 28.92 9.03
N GLU A 257 28.23 29.20 9.39
CA GLU A 257 29.35 29.26 8.44
C GLU A 257 29.53 27.92 7.70
N ALA A 258 29.50 26.79 8.42
CA ALA A 258 29.61 25.47 7.80
C ALA A 258 28.49 25.22 6.78
N LYS A 259 27.26 25.66 7.08
CA LYS A 259 26.11 25.54 6.17
C LYS A 259 26.32 26.37 4.90
N GLU A 260 26.83 27.60 5.01
CA GLU A 260 27.10 28.47 3.87
C GLU A 260 28.21 27.92 2.97
N LEU A 261 29.29 27.40 3.57
CA LEU A 261 30.38 26.73 2.85
C LEU A 261 29.89 25.49 2.10
N ILE A 262 29.07 24.63 2.73
CA ILE A 262 28.50 23.45 2.08
C ILE A 262 27.54 23.85 0.95
N GLY A 263 26.69 24.86 1.19
CA GLY A 263 25.70 25.33 0.21
C GLY A 263 26.32 26.03 -1.01
N SER A 264 27.49 26.64 -0.85
CA SER A 264 28.24 27.25 -1.96
C SER A 264 29.09 26.25 -2.74
N ALA A 265 29.57 25.18 -2.09
CA ALA A 265 30.44 24.18 -2.70
C ALA A 265 29.71 23.12 -3.54
N TYR A 266 28.43 22.85 -3.24
CA TYR A 266 27.65 21.80 -3.90
C TYR A 266 26.37 22.35 -4.56
N PRO A 267 25.87 21.70 -5.63
CA PRO A 267 24.58 22.04 -6.21
C PRO A 267 23.43 21.73 -5.22
N ASP A 268 22.35 22.50 -5.30
CA ASP A 268 21.14 22.22 -4.51
C ASP A 268 20.55 20.86 -4.91
N CYS A 269 20.69 19.89 -4.01
CA CYS A 269 20.22 18.53 -4.19
C CYS A 269 19.84 17.89 -2.85
N GLU A 270 19.11 16.78 -2.91
CA GLU A 270 18.60 16.10 -1.71
C GLU A 270 19.69 15.75 -0.67
N PRO A 271 20.87 15.19 -1.05
CA PRO A 271 21.94 14.93 -0.08
C PRO A 271 22.41 16.20 0.66
N VAL A 272 22.59 17.32 -0.04
CA VAL A 272 23.00 18.61 0.56
C VAL A 272 21.90 19.14 1.48
N ARG A 273 20.64 19.14 1.03
CA ARG A 273 19.51 19.58 1.87
C ARG A 273 19.38 18.76 3.15
N ASN A 274 19.71 17.46 3.09
CA ASN A 274 19.73 16.61 4.27
C ASN A 274 20.84 17.02 5.27
N LEU A 275 22.05 17.33 4.79
CA LEU A 275 23.12 17.87 5.63
C LEU A 275 22.74 19.21 6.26
N VAL A 276 22.27 20.15 5.45
CA VAL A 276 21.85 21.49 5.89
C VAL A 276 20.75 21.38 6.96
N ARG A 277 19.76 20.51 6.76
CA ARG A 277 18.70 20.26 7.74
C ARG A 277 19.25 19.74 9.08
N LYS A 278 20.27 18.87 9.06
CA LYS A 278 20.90 18.39 10.31
C LYS A 278 21.62 19.52 11.04
N LEU A 279 22.29 20.43 10.31
CA LEU A 279 22.92 21.62 10.88
C LEU A 279 21.88 22.57 11.48
N ASP A 280 20.79 22.86 10.77
CA ASP A 280 19.69 23.70 11.30
C ASP A 280 19.06 23.10 12.58
N LEU A 281 18.92 21.77 12.65
CA LEU A 281 18.44 21.10 13.85
C LEU A 281 19.46 21.12 15.00
N ALA A 282 20.76 21.07 14.69
CA ALA A 282 21.81 21.23 15.68
C ALA A 282 21.82 22.66 16.25
N VAL A 283 21.66 23.69 15.41
CA VAL A 283 21.47 25.09 15.83
C VAL A 283 20.27 25.22 16.77
N LYS A 284 19.10 24.68 16.40
CA LYS A 284 17.91 24.66 17.28
C LYS A 284 18.19 23.96 18.63
N SER A 285 18.98 22.89 18.60
CA SER A 285 19.36 22.14 19.80
C SER A 285 20.32 22.91 20.71
N LEU A 286 21.18 23.76 20.13
CA LEU A 286 22.04 24.69 20.85
C LEU A 286 21.23 25.84 21.45
N THR A 287 20.36 26.49 20.67
CA THR A 287 19.50 27.60 21.13
C THR A 287 18.63 27.20 22.33
N SER A 288 18.16 25.95 22.36
CA SER A 288 17.35 25.41 23.47
C SER A 288 18.17 24.86 24.65
N TRP A 289 19.51 24.91 24.58
CA TRP A 289 20.38 24.46 25.66
C TRP A 289 20.40 25.52 26.77
N LYS A 290 19.99 25.09 27.97
CA LYS A 290 20.01 25.84 29.22
C LYS A 290 21.14 25.34 30.11
#